data_AF-A0A6P1WWE3-F1
#
_entry.id   AF-A0A6P1WWE3-F1
#
_cell.length_a   1.000
_cell.length_b   1.000
_cell.length_c   1.000
_cell.angle_alpha   90.00
_cell.angle_beta   90.00
_cell.angle_gamma   90.00
#
_symmetry.space_group_name_H-M   'P 1'
#
loop_
_entity.id
_entity.type
_entity.pdbx_description
1 polymer ?
#
loop_
_entity_poly.entity_id
_entity_poly.type
_entity_poly.pdbx_seq_one_letter_code
_entity_poly.pdbx_strand_id
1 'polypeptide(L)'
;MKKTLVTGFAVAALSTGIFAVSNEANAQVTSQNGIILHDDSRILEHELQYVDVLINPNTNLQTKERLKAYFESQGLNTVSEIVQKAKQDGLDTSKYDYLI
;
A
#
# COMPACT_ATOMS: atom_id res chain seq x y z
N MET A 1 -30.18 -3.30 46.47
CA MET A 1 -29.67 -1.98 46.06
C MET A 1 -28.16 -2.01 46.21
N LYS A 2 -27.26 -1.74 45.26
CA LYS A 2 -27.26 -1.36 43.84
C LYS A 2 -26.04 -2.08 43.24
N LYS A 3 -26.17 -2.67 42.05
CA LYS A 3 -25.05 -3.14 41.25
C LYS A 3 -24.35 -1.90 40.69
N THR A 4 -23.06 -1.72 40.95
CA THR A 4 -22.27 -0.68 40.28
C THR A 4 -21.20 -1.37 39.46
N LEU A 5 -21.51 -1.54 38.17
CA LEU A 5 -20.53 -1.82 37.13
C LEU A 5 -19.53 -0.66 37.12
N VAL A 6 -18.26 -0.94 37.37
CA VAL A 6 -17.17 -0.09 36.92
C VAL A 6 -16.53 -0.81 35.75
N THR A 7 -17.15 -0.64 34.58
CA THR A 7 -16.53 -0.98 33.30
C THR A 7 -15.41 0.03 33.08
N GLY A 8 -14.24 -0.28 33.64
CA GLY A 8 -13.02 0.47 33.39
C GLY A 8 -12.68 0.33 31.92
N PHE A 9 -12.91 1.39 31.15
CA PHE A 9 -12.49 1.48 29.76
C PHE A 9 -10.97 1.36 29.70
N ALA A 10 -10.48 0.21 29.25
CA ALA A 10 -9.08 0.02 28.90
C ALA A 10 -8.81 0.75 27.57
N VAL A 11 -8.56 2.06 27.62
CA VAL A 11 -7.96 2.81 26.51
C VAL A 11 -6.47 2.88 26.78
N ALA A 12 -5.76 1.80 26.46
CA ALA A 12 -4.31 1.75 26.57
C ALA A 12 -3.74 0.84 25.47
N ALA A 13 -3.81 1.28 24.22
CA ALA A 13 -3.09 0.62 23.13
C ALA A 13 -2.84 1.55 21.93
N LEU A 14 -2.30 2.75 22.14
CA LEU A 14 -1.70 3.54 21.05
C LEU A 14 -0.54 4.40 21.57
N SER A 15 0.41 3.82 22.30
CA SER A 15 1.70 4.46 22.60
C SER A 15 2.81 3.77 21.80
N THR A 16 3.02 4.30 20.60
CA THR A 16 4.26 4.34 19.80
C THR A 16 5.51 3.66 20.38
N GLY A 17 6.15 2.81 19.57
CA GLY A 17 7.61 2.70 19.53
C GLY A 17 8.20 1.29 19.54
N ILE A 18 8.12 0.55 18.43
CA ILE A 18 9.09 -0.52 18.15
C ILE A 18 9.91 -0.06 16.94
N PHE A 19 11.12 0.44 17.20
CA PHE A 19 12.12 0.66 16.16
C PHE A 19 12.86 -0.66 15.96
N ALA A 20 12.43 -1.45 14.98
CA ALA A 20 13.30 -2.42 14.35
C ALA A 20 14.05 -1.69 13.23
N VAL A 21 15.37 -1.54 13.37
CA VAL A 21 16.25 -1.16 12.26
C VAL A 21 16.44 -2.38 11.37
N SER A 22 15.47 -2.63 10.51
CA SER A 22 15.62 -3.40 9.30
C SER A 22 15.54 -2.41 8.14
N ASN A 23 16.43 -2.58 7.15
CA ASN A 23 16.46 -1.76 5.93
C ASN A 23 15.30 -2.15 5.00
N GLU A 24 14.10 -2.13 5.56
CA GLU A 24 12.82 -2.29 4.89
C GLU A 24 12.40 -0.88 4.46
N ALA A 25 11.85 -0.71 3.26
CA ALA A 25 11.19 0.54 2.90
C ALA A 25 10.06 0.76 3.90
N ASN A 26 10.32 1.57 4.93
CA ASN A 26 9.42 1.74 6.07
C ASN A 26 8.22 2.55 5.57
N ALA A 27 7.19 1.85 5.12
CA ALA A 27 5.94 2.46 4.69
C ALA A 27 5.33 3.22 5.87
N GLN A 28 5.37 4.55 5.80
CA GLN A 28 5.00 5.43 6.90
C GLN A 28 3.60 5.99 6.71
N VAL A 29 2.82 6.01 7.80
CA VAL A 29 1.54 6.73 7.87
C VAL A 29 1.79 8.11 8.47
N THR A 30 1.46 9.16 7.74
CA THR A 30 1.53 10.55 8.20
C THR A 30 0.13 11.03 8.58
N SER A 31 -0.01 11.53 9.81
CA SER A 31 -1.29 12.04 10.33
C SER A 31 -1.12 13.39 11.03
N GLN A 32 -2.14 14.25 10.90
CA GLN A 32 -2.29 15.47 11.70
C GLN A 32 -3.70 15.53 12.28
N ASN A 33 -3.80 15.88 13.56
CA ASN A 33 -5.08 16.07 14.26
C ASN A 33 -6.03 14.85 14.17
N GLY A 34 -5.50 13.63 14.09
CA GLY A 34 -6.29 12.39 13.97
C GLY A 34 -6.77 12.08 12.55
N ILE A 35 -6.43 12.91 11.56
CA ILE A 35 -6.71 12.67 10.14
C ILE A 35 -5.44 12.09 9.50
N ILE A 36 -5.56 10.97 8.80
CA ILE A 36 -4.47 10.41 8.02
C ILE A 36 -4.34 11.24 6.73
N LEU A 37 -3.17 11.85 6.54
CA LEU A 37 -2.87 12.69 5.38
C LEU A 37 -2.19 11.91 4.26
N HIS A 38 -1.35 10.94 4.63
CA HIS A 38 -0.65 10.11 3.68
C HIS A 38 -0.33 8.73 4.28
N ASP A 39 -0.28 7.73 3.42
CA ASP A 39 0.03 6.35 3.78
C ASP A 39 0.90 5.77 2.65
N ASP A 40 2.21 5.70 2.88
CA ASP A 40 3.19 5.24 1.89
C ASP A 40 3.03 3.74 1.56
N SER A 41 2.23 3.00 2.34
CA SER A 41 1.97 1.57 2.06
C SER A 41 0.96 1.37 0.92
N ARG A 42 0.25 2.42 0.52
CA ARG A 42 -0.81 2.37 -0.49
C ARG A 42 -0.27 2.76 -1.85
N ILE A 43 -0.63 1.98 -2.86
CA ILE A 43 -0.31 2.33 -4.24
C ILE A 43 -1.07 3.58 -4.67
N LEU A 44 -0.43 4.42 -5.45
CA LEU A 44 -1.02 5.64 -5.97
C LEU A 44 -1.76 5.38 -7.28
N GLU A 45 -2.82 6.14 -7.54
CA GLU A 45 -3.66 5.96 -8.73
C GLU A 45 -2.86 6.06 -10.05
N HIS A 46 -1.89 6.96 -10.12
CA HIS A 46 -1.06 7.13 -11.30
C HIS A 46 -0.04 5.98 -11.48
N GLU A 47 0.33 5.27 -10.41
CA GLU A 47 1.23 4.12 -10.49
C GLU A 47 0.52 2.91 -11.10
N LEU A 48 -0.78 2.78 -10.89
CA LEU A 48 -1.58 1.75 -11.58
C LEU A 48 -1.55 1.92 -13.11
N GLN A 49 -1.39 3.15 -13.61
CA GLN A 49 -1.24 3.40 -15.05
C GLN A 49 0.10 2.88 -15.61
N TYR A 50 1.11 2.64 -14.77
CA TYR A 50 2.36 2.01 -15.22
C TYR A 50 2.15 0.56 -15.65
N VAL A 51 1.07 -0.09 -15.20
CA VAL A 51 0.68 -1.42 -15.72
C VAL A 51 0.49 -1.38 -17.23
N ASP A 52 -0.11 -0.33 -17.79
CA ASP A 52 -0.27 -0.16 -19.24
C ASP A 52 1.07 -0.20 -19.97
N VAL A 53 2.10 0.40 -19.37
CA VAL A 53 3.45 0.46 -19.92
C VAL A 53 4.11 -0.94 -19.87
N LEU A 54 3.89 -1.69 -18.79
CA LEU A 54 4.42 -3.04 -18.59
C LEU A 54 3.82 -4.05 -19.57
N ILE A 55 2.49 -4.03 -19.77
CA ILE A 55 1.78 -4.97 -20.64
C ILE A 55 1.88 -4.63 -22.13
N ASN A 56 2.16 -3.37 -22.49
CA ASN A 56 2.23 -2.96 -23.88
C ASN A 56 3.49 -3.55 -24.56
N PRO A 57 3.34 -4.38 -25.61
CA PRO A 57 4.48 -5.03 -26.28
C PRO A 57 5.42 -4.03 -26.96
N ASN A 58 4.93 -2.84 -27.32
CA ASN A 58 5.67 -1.83 -28.08
C ASN A 58 6.39 -0.81 -27.19
N THR A 59 6.24 -0.89 -25.87
CA THR A 59 6.97 -0.03 -24.93
C THR A 59 8.48 -0.26 -25.04
N ASN A 60 9.25 0.82 -24.97
CA ASN A 60 10.70 0.77 -24.89
C ASN A 60 11.19 -0.14 -23.74
N LEU A 61 12.13 -1.04 -24.04
CA LEU A 61 12.61 -2.05 -23.09
C LEU A 61 13.21 -1.42 -21.82
N GLN A 62 13.99 -0.34 -21.95
CA GLN A 62 14.60 0.36 -20.82
C GLN A 62 13.54 0.95 -19.88
N THR A 63 12.46 1.52 -20.42
CA THR A 63 11.34 2.01 -19.61
C THR A 63 10.67 0.87 -18.86
N LYS A 64 10.47 -0.26 -19.55
CA LYS A 64 9.81 -1.43 -18.97
C LYS A 64 10.65 -2.04 -17.83
N GLU A 65 11.95 -2.15 -18.01
CA GLU A 65 12.91 -2.61 -16.99
C GLU A 65 12.95 -1.69 -15.77
N ARG A 66 12.94 -0.37 -15.97
CA ARG A 66 12.90 0.61 -14.86
C ARG A 66 11.63 0.49 -14.03
N LEU A 67 10.47 0.38 -14.68
CA LEU A 67 9.20 0.22 -13.97
C LEU A 67 9.13 -1.11 -13.24
N LYS A 68 9.67 -2.18 -13.84
CA LYS A 68 9.77 -3.47 -13.18
C LYS A 68 10.64 -3.38 -11.91
N ALA A 69 11.84 -2.79 -12.02
CA ALA A 69 12.72 -2.61 -10.87
C ALA A 69 12.09 -1.72 -9.78
N TYR A 70 11.33 -0.70 -10.18
CA TYR A 70 10.57 0.16 -9.27
C TYR A 70 9.56 -0.65 -8.44
N PHE A 71 8.71 -1.46 -9.07
CA PHE A 71 7.73 -2.29 -8.35
C PHE A 71 8.39 -3.43 -7.56
N GLU A 72 9.45 -4.04 -8.09
CA GLU A 72 10.24 -5.05 -7.37
C GLU A 72 10.82 -4.48 -6.06
N SER A 73 11.24 -3.22 -6.05
CA SER A 73 11.73 -2.55 -4.84
C SER A 73 10.66 -2.37 -3.74
N GLN A 74 9.39 -2.46 -4.12
CA GLN A 74 8.23 -2.40 -3.22
C GLN A 74 7.69 -3.80 -2.88
N GLY A 75 8.36 -4.87 -3.34
CA GLY A 75 7.93 -6.25 -3.13
C GLY A 75 6.88 -6.76 -4.11
N LEU A 76 6.59 -6.01 -5.19
CA LEU A 76 5.63 -6.37 -6.24
C LEU A 76 6.39 -6.85 -7.48
N ASN A 77 6.55 -8.17 -7.62
CA ASN A 77 7.43 -8.79 -8.61
C ASN A 77 6.72 -9.08 -9.94
N THR A 78 5.39 -9.17 -9.93
CA THR A 78 4.58 -9.49 -11.11
C THR A 78 3.50 -8.45 -11.36
N VAL A 79 3.05 -8.34 -12.61
CA VAL A 79 1.94 -7.45 -12.98
C VAL A 79 0.66 -7.82 -12.22
N SER A 80 0.41 -9.12 -12.02
CA SER A 80 -0.74 -9.60 -11.25
C SER A 80 -0.70 -9.10 -9.80
N GLU A 81 0.46 -9.18 -9.14
CA GLU A 81 0.64 -8.67 -7.77
C GLU A 81 0.40 -7.15 -7.68
N ILE A 82 0.85 -6.38 -8.67
CA ILE A 82 0.62 -4.92 -8.72
C ILE A 82 -0.88 -4.63 -8.79
N VAL A 83 -1.61 -5.30 -9.69
CA VAL A 83 -3.06 -5.10 -9.86
C VAL A 83 -3.81 -5.58 -8.61
N GLN A 84 -3.40 -6.71 -8.01
CA GLN A 84 -4.00 -7.21 -6.79
C GLN A 84 -3.82 -6.24 -5.61
N LYS A 85 -2.62 -5.64 -5.45
CA LYS A 85 -2.36 -4.62 -4.43
C LYS A 85 -3.20 -3.37 -4.66
N ALA A 86 -3.32 -2.91 -5.91
CA ALA A 86 -4.19 -1.78 -6.26
C ALA A 86 -5.67 -2.04 -5.92
N LYS A 87 -6.16 -3.25 -6.17
CA LYS A 87 -7.52 -3.66 -5.78
C LYS A 87 -7.70 -3.68 -4.27
N GLN A 88 -6.72 -4.19 -3.52
CA GLN A 88 -6.71 -4.18 -2.05
C GLN A 88 -6.71 -2.76 -1.48
N ASP A 89 -5.99 -1.84 -2.11
CA ASP A 89 -5.91 -0.43 -1.72
C ASP A 89 -7.13 0.39 -2.16
N GLY A 90 -8.11 -0.24 -2.83
CA GLY A 90 -9.39 0.36 -3.20
C GLY A 90 -9.37 1.13 -4.51
N LEU A 91 -8.37 0.94 -5.36
CA LEU A 91 -8.36 1.50 -6.71
C LEU A 91 -9.21 0.68 -7.68
N ASP A 92 -9.76 1.35 -8.69
CA ASP A 92 -10.47 0.68 -9.78
C ASP A 92 -9.48 -0.07 -10.67
N THR A 93 -9.62 -1.40 -10.70
CA THR A 93 -8.77 -2.31 -11.48
C THR A 93 -9.54 -3.01 -12.59
N SER A 94 -10.77 -2.58 -12.90
CA SER A 94 -11.67 -3.23 -13.88
C SER A 94 -11.00 -3.41 -15.25
N LYS A 95 -10.13 -2.48 -15.65
CA LYS A 95 -9.36 -2.55 -16.91
C LYS A 95 -8.39 -3.75 -16.95
N TYR A 96 -7.93 -4.22 -15.79
CA TYR A 96 -6.86 -5.20 -15.63
C TYR A 96 -7.33 -6.51 -14.99
N ASP A 97 -8.63 -6.72 -14.78
CA ASP A 97 -9.15 -7.93 -14.11
C ASP A 97 -8.74 -9.24 -14.82
N TYR A 98 -8.42 -9.20 -16.12
CA TYR A 98 -7.90 -10.37 -16.85
C TYR A 98 -6.45 -10.75 -16.50
N LEU A 99 -5.76 -9.94 -15.69
CA LEU A 99 -4.39 -10.15 -15.21
C LEU A 99 -4.33 -10.72 -13.79
N ILE A 100 -5.49 -10.89 -13.12
CA ILE A 100 -5.64 -11.41 -11.75
C ILE A 100 -6.26 -12.81 -11.79
#